data_AF-A0ABD0NV69-F1
#
_entry.id   AF-A0ABD0NV69-F1
#
_cell.length_a   1.000
_cell.length_b   1.000
_cell.length_c   1.000
_cell.angle_alpha   90.00
_cell.angle_beta   90.00
_cell.angle_gamma   90.00
#
_symmetry.space_group_name_H-M   'P 1'
#
loop_
_entity.id
_entity.type
_entity.pdbx_description
1 polymer ?
#
loop_
_entity_poly.entity_id
_entity_poly.type
_entity_poly.pdbx_seq_one_letter_code
_entity_poly.pdbx_strand_id
1 'polypeptide(L)' 'LKEFKTALLEVFRSAHAQSVGMIALMESINKSCPSPFKETEVRAALSRMQDDNQVMVADDIIFLI' A
#
# COMPACT_ATOMS: atom_id res chain seq x y z
N LEU A 1 2.61 10.91 2.44
CA LEU A 1 2.22 9.84 3.40
C LEU A 1 0.72 9.77 3.66
N LYS A 2 0.03 10.85 4.08
CA LYS A 2 -1.43 10.78 4.33
C LYS A 2 -2.23 10.30 3.12
N GLU A 3 -1.96 10.83 1.93
CA GLU A 3 -2.64 10.42 0.69
C GLU A 3 -2.38 8.94 0.37
N PHE A 4 -1.12 8.50 0.42
CA PHE A 4 -0.75 7.10 0.22
C PHE A 4 -1.46 6.17 1.23
N LYS A 5 -1.51 6.54 2.51
CA LYS A 5 -2.19 5.75 3.53
C LYS A 5 -3.69 5.64 3.26
N THR A 6 -4.35 6.73 2.84
CA THR A 6 -5.75 6.71 2.44
C THR A 6 -5.97 5.79 1.23
N ALA A 7 -5.14 5.94 0.19
CA ALA A 7 -5.20 5.10 -1.00
C ALA A 7 -4.99 3.62 -0.66
N LEU A 8 -3.97 3.30 0.15
CA LEU A 8 -3.68 1.95 0.61
C LEU A 8 -4.88 1.34 1.34
N LEU A 9 -5.47 2.05 2.30
CA LEU A 9 -6.66 1.59 3.03
C LEU A 9 -7.86 1.38 2.11
N GLU A 10 -8.03 2.23 1.10
CA GLU A 10 -9.07 2.08 0.09
C GLU A 10 -8.86 0.83 -0.77
N VAL A 11 -7.61 0.52 -1.15
CA VAL A 11 -7.26 -0.73 -1.85
C VAL A 11 -7.64 -1.95 -1.00
N PHE A 12 -7.29 -1.98 0.28
CA PHE A 12 -7.69 -3.08 1.17
C PHE A 12 -9.21 -3.23 1.30
N ARG A 13 -9.93 -2.09 1.44
CA ARG A 13 -11.40 -2.11 1.49
C ARG A 13 -12.01 -2.60 0.18
N SER A 14 -11.48 -2.14 -0.96
CA SER A 14 -11.99 -2.51 -2.28
C SER A 14 -11.67 -3.96 -2.64
N ALA A 15 -10.50 -4.46 -2.23
CA ALA A 15 -10.11 -5.85 -2.40
C ALA A 15 -10.82 -6.78 -1.39
N HIS A 16 -11.46 -6.21 -0.36
CA HIS A 16 -12.08 -6.92 0.75
C HIS A 16 -11.15 -7.99 1.35
N ALA A 17 -9.87 -7.62 1.47
CA ALA A 17 -8.78 -8.51 1.88
C ALA A 17 -7.99 -7.89 3.03
N GLN A 18 -7.41 -8.73 3.89
CA GLN A 18 -6.48 -8.31 4.95
C GLN A 18 -5.03 -8.24 4.47
N SER A 19 -4.76 -8.74 3.27
CA SER A 19 -3.45 -8.77 2.65
C SER A 19 -3.54 -8.41 1.18
N VAL A 20 -2.58 -7.65 0.67
CA VAL A 20 -2.49 -7.27 -0.74
C VAL A 20 -1.04 -7.40 -1.19
N GLY A 21 -0.83 -8.00 -2.37
CA GLY A 21 0.49 -8.08 -2.97
C GLY A 21 0.96 -6.73 -3.53
N MET A 22 2.26 -6.47 -3.51
CA MET A 22 2.87 -5.22 -4.00
C MET A 22 2.44 -4.88 -5.44
N ILE A 23 2.33 -5.88 -6.32
CA ILE A 23 1.88 -5.69 -7.71
C ILE A 23 0.43 -5.18 -7.74
N ALA A 24 -0.48 -5.89 -7.08
CA ALA A 24 -1.90 -5.51 -7.01
C ALA A 24 -2.11 -4.15 -6.32
N LEU A 25 -1.27 -3.85 -5.31
CA LEU A 25 -1.26 -2.56 -4.65
C LEU A 25 -0.89 -1.46 -5.65
N MET A 26 0.26 -1.60 -6.30
CA MET A 26 0.79 -0.66 -7.28
C MET A 26 -0.19 -0.41 -8.42
N GLU A 27 -0.80 -1.46 -8.96
CA GLU A 27 -1.85 -1.32 -9.96
C GLU A 27 -3.04 -0.54 -9.40
N SER A 28 -3.53 -0.88 -8.21
CA SER A 28 -4.74 -0.27 -7.65
C SER A 28 -4.54 1.20 -7.26
N ILE A 29 -3.42 1.55 -6.62
CA ILE A 29 -3.14 2.94 -6.25
C ILE A 29 -2.85 3.82 -7.47
N ASN A 30 -2.24 3.25 -8.53
CA ASN A 30 -1.92 4.00 -9.74
C ASN A 30 -3.07 4.07 -10.75
N LYS A 31 -4.06 3.17 -10.65
CA LYS A 31 -5.21 3.11 -11.57
C LYS A 31 -6.03 4.40 -11.61
N SER A 32 -6.09 5.13 -10.50
CA SER A 32 -6.88 6.38 -10.39
C SER A 32 -6.03 7.59 -10.00
N CYS A 33 -4.70 7.45 -9.96
CA CYS A 33 -3.80 8.56 -9.67
C CYS A 33 -3.29 9.21 -10.96
N PRO A 34 -3.50 10.52 -11.16
CA PRO A 34 -2.93 11.25 -12.30
C PRO A 34 -1.40 11.34 -12.24
N SER A 35 -0.80 11.13 -11.07
CA SER A 35 0.64 10.97 -10.88
C SER A 35 0.90 9.61 -10.23
N PRO A 36 1.37 8.60 -11.00
CA PRO A 36 1.60 7.28 -10.45
C PRO A 36 2.77 7.29 -9.45
N PHE A 37 2.56 6.62 -8.31
CA PHE A 37 3.60 6.39 -7.31
C PHE A 37 4.66 5.45 -7.87
N LYS A 38 5.92 5.79 -7.61
CA LYS A 38 7.05 4.91 -7.94
C LYS A 38 7.19 3.81 -6.89
N GLU A 39 7.70 2.66 -7.30
CA GLU A 39 7.94 1.54 -6.37
C GLU A 39 8.82 1.96 -5.18
N THR A 40 9.84 2.80 -5.42
CA THR A 40 10.71 3.32 -4.36
C THR A 40 9.95 4.16 -3.33
N GLU A 41 8.96 4.95 -3.77
CA GLU A 41 8.14 5.77 -2.88
C GLU A 41 7.15 4.92 -2.09
N VAL A 42 6.55 3.91 -2.74
CA VAL A 42 5.66 2.94 -2.12
C VAL A 42 6.40 2.13 -1.06
N ARG A 43 7.58 1.58 -1.38
CA ARG A 43 8.42 0.84 -0.43
C ARG A 43 8.85 1.72 0.75
N ALA A 44 9.24 2.97 0.50
CA ALA A 44 9.59 3.90 1.58
C ALA A 44 8.39 4.21 2.49
N ALA A 45 7.20 4.39 1.91
CA ALA A 45 5.98 4.63 2.67
C ALA A 45 5.56 3.40 3.49
N LEU A 46 5.62 2.21 2.90
CA LEU A 46 5.33 0.95 3.59
C LEU A 46 6.32 0.68 4.72
N SER A 47 7.61 0.91 4.51
CA SER A 47 8.64 0.82 5.55
C SER A 47 8.31 1.73 6.74
N ARG A 48 7.88 2.97 6.46
CA ARG A 48 7.48 3.90 7.53
C ARG A 48 6.22 3.43 8.27
N MET A 49 5.24 2.89 7.55
CA MET A 49 4.03 2.35 8.16
C MET A 49 4.30 1.08 8.97
N GLN A 50 5.31 0.30 8.58
CA GLN A 50 5.79 -0.85 9.32
C GLN A 50 6.48 -0.41 10.62
N ASP A 51 7.31 0.63 10.58
CA ASP A 51 7.89 1.25 11.79
C ASP A 51 6.81 1.76 12.75
N ASP A 52 5.71 2.28 12.20
CA ASP A 52 4.55 2.75 12.96
C ASP A 52 3.62 1.60 13.42
N ASN A 53 3.99 0.33 13.20
CA ASN A 53 3.19 -0.88 13.48
C ASN A 53 1.79 -0.88 12.85
N GLN A 54 1.60 -0.21 11.71
CA GLN A 54 0.32 -0.11 11.02
C GLN A 54 0.15 -1.20 9.95
N VAL A 55 1.27 -1.74 9.45
CA VAL A 55 1.29 -2.79 8.44
C VAL A 55 2.44 -3.74 8.73
N MET A 56 2.32 -4.96 8.23
CA MET A 56 3.42 -5.91 8.12
C MET A 56 3.69 -6.18 6.64
N VAL A 57 4.96 -6.22 6.25
CA VAL A 57 5.37 -6.54 4.87
C VAL A 57 6.21 -7.80 4.89
N ALA A 58 5.79 -8.83 4.15
CA ALA A 58 6.51 -10.10 4.03
C ALA A 58 6.34 -10.66 2.61
N ASP A 59 7.44 -11.09 1.97
CA ASP A 59 7.43 -11.64 0.59
C ASP A 59 6.67 -10.78 -0.44
N ASP A 60 6.87 -9.45 -0.36
CA ASP A 60 6.15 -8.45 -1.17
C ASP A 60 4.61 -8.47 -0.98
N ILE A 61 4.12 -9.04 0.12
CA ILE A 61 2.73 -8.99 0.57
C ILE A 61 2.62 -8.04 1.76
N ILE A 62 1.67 -7.11 1.67
CA ILE A 62 1.37 -6.13 2.71
C ILE A 62 0.13 -6.60 3.47
N PHE A 63 0.22 -6.65 4.79
CA PHE A 63 -0.84 -7.02 5.72
C PHE A 63 -1.22 -5.81 6.57
N LEU A 64 -2.52 -5.58 6.80
CA LEU A 64 -2.99 -4.60 7.78
C LEU A 64 -2.95 -5.19 9.19
N ILE A 65 -2.54 -4.36 10.17
CA ILE A 65 -2.48 -4.69 11.60
C ILE A 65 -3.48 -3.81 12.37
#